data_AF-A0A949SLR7-F1
#
_entry.id   AF-A0A949SLR7-F1
#
_cell.length_a   1.000
_cell.length_b   1.000
_cell.length_c   1.000
_cell.angle_alpha   90.00
_cell.angle_beta   90.00
_cell.angle_gamma   90.00
#
_symmetry.space_group_name_H-M   'P 1'
#
loop_
_entity.id
_entity.type
_entity.pdbx_description
1 polymer ?
#
loop_
_entity_poly.entity_id
_entity_poly.type
_entity_poly.pdbx_seq_one_letter_code
_entity_poly.pdbx_strand_id
1 'polypeptide(L)'
;MKNPRLTLLLTHLCLCTLLVSCASKEEPLPDDPLAFPLEEQEPAYIPTYSKEVVSGWPKGRQLDPHDRSRVRLGEEVHAYHVGRLPSHDRREMHEAHTVYKVEQDARWDTRLPATPMRSRGVVLGIVEPSRNAIPQNAIIEQERQALMTKTRSLETTMTRLTALQKDLEKKRAEFDAAEAEFQRIKDHLATTIQQRDAKAAEVEQLKAHVQELEENDRLRVKSSTTLFPGKK
;
A
#
# COMPACT_ATOMS: atom_id res chain seq x y z
N MET A 1 1.99 35.89 36.69
CA MET A 1 2.26 36.76 35.51
C MET A 1 2.93 35.90 34.46
N LYS A 2 2.36 35.75 33.25
CA LYS A 2 2.97 34.96 32.16
C LYS A 2 3.81 35.89 31.28
N ASN A 3 5.10 35.60 31.12
CA ASN A 3 6.02 36.46 30.37
C ASN A 3 5.87 36.23 28.85
N PRO A 4 5.32 37.19 28.08
CA PRO A 4 4.98 36.97 26.67
C PRO A 4 6.19 36.82 25.75
N ARG A 5 7.39 37.20 26.22
CA ARG A 5 8.65 37.05 25.47
C ARG A 5 9.13 35.60 25.37
N LEU A 6 8.79 34.75 26.35
CA LEU A 6 9.27 33.37 26.40
C LEU A 6 8.44 32.43 25.52
N THR A 7 7.14 32.70 25.37
CA THR A 7 6.26 32.01 24.41
C THR A 7 6.64 32.32 22.95
N LEU A 8 7.03 33.56 22.65
CA LEU A 8 7.36 34.00 21.29
C LEU A 8 8.66 33.36 20.77
N LEU A 9 9.66 33.22 21.64
CA LEU A 9 10.89 32.48 21.33
C LEU A 9 10.62 30.98 21.09
N LEU A 10 9.75 30.35 21.89
CA LEU A 10 9.42 28.94 21.74
C LEU A 10 8.69 28.66 20.42
N THR A 11 7.77 29.54 20.00
CA THR A 11 7.07 29.42 18.71
C THR A 11 8.01 29.60 17.52
N HIS A 12 8.99 30.52 17.59
CA HIS A 12 9.97 30.68 16.51
C HIS A 12 10.94 29.48 16.44
N LEU A 13 11.39 28.95 17.58
CA LEU A 13 12.25 27.76 17.59
C LEU A 13 11.56 26.57 16.92
N CYS A 14 10.28 26.35 17.24
CA CYS A 14 9.48 25.26 16.68
C CYS A 14 9.23 25.43 15.16
N LEU A 15 9.02 26.67 14.70
CA LEU A 15 8.88 26.99 13.28
C LEU A 15 10.18 26.74 12.50
N CYS A 16 11.33 27.11 13.08
CA CYS A 16 12.65 26.85 12.48
C CYS A 16 12.95 25.34 12.39
N THR A 17 12.59 24.54 13.40
CA THR A 17 12.79 23.08 13.32
C THR A 17 11.90 22.40 12.27
N LEU A 18 10.69 22.93 12.01
CA LEU A 18 9.83 22.41 10.95
C LEU A 18 10.36 22.76 9.55
N LEU A 19 10.90 23.97 9.35
CA LEU A 19 11.46 24.39 8.06
C LEU A 19 12.72 23.60 7.66
N VAL A 20 13.57 23.21 8.63
CA VAL A 20 14.74 22.34 8.36
C VAL A 20 14.31 20.92 7.95
N SER A 21 13.18 20.43 8.46
CA SER A 21 12.66 19.10 8.11
C SER A 21 12.00 19.00 6.73
N CYS A 22 11.80 20.14 6.04
CA CYS A 22 11.22 20.20 4.68
C CYS A 22 12.26 20.45 3.58
N ALA A 23 13.55 20.46 3.91
CA ALA A 23 14.63 20.48 2.92
C ALA A 23 14.83 19.08 2.32
N SER A 24 13.86 18.63 1.51
CA SER A 24 14.00 17.41 0.70
C SER A 24 15.15 17.60 -0.29
N LYS A 25 16.11 16.68 -0.29
CA LYS A 25 17.10 16.58 -1.37
C LYS A 25 16.34 16.26 -2.66
N GLU A 26 16.58 17.03 -3.71
CA GLU A 26 16.13 16.69 -5.06
C GLU A 26 17.04 15.58 -5.61
N GLU A 27 16.65 14.33 -5.37
CA GLU A 27 17.25 13.18 -6.05
C GLU A 27 16.74 13.13 -7.50
N PRO A 28 17.62 13.20 -8.52
CA PRO A 28 17.20 13.14 -9.91
C PRO A 28 16.69 11.72 -10.22
N LEU A 29 15.42 11.58 -10.58
CA LEU A 29 14.87 10.30 -11.01
C LEU A 29 15.61 9.83 -12.28
N PRO A 30 16.11 8.58 -12.34
CA PRO A 30 16.66 8.02 -13.56
C PRO A 30 15.56 7.73 -14.59
N ASP A 31 15.85 7.98 -15.87
CA ASP A 31 14.91 7.80 -17.00
C ASP A 31 14.55 6.33 -17.31
N ASP A 32 15.09 5.36 -16.57
CA ASP A 32 14.86 3.93 -16.77
C ASP A 32 14.18 3.29 -15.53
N PRO A 33 12.90 2.86 -15.63
CA PRO A 33 12.15 2.29 -14.50
C PRO A 33 12.64 0.90 -14.06
N LEU A 34 13.66 0.34 -14.71
CA LEU A 34 14.31 -0.93 -14.33
C LEU A 34 15.77 -0.75 -13.85
N ALA A 35 16.30 0.48 -13.82
CA ALA A 35 17.61 0.76 -13.28
C ALA A 35 17.60 0.72 -11.74
N PHE A 36 18.32 -0.24 -11.16
CA PHE A 36 18.55 -0.26 -9.71
C PHE A 36 19.41 0.95 -9.31
N PRO A 37 19.09 1.65 -8.20
CA PRO A 37 19.91 2.75 -7.72
C PRO A 37 21.33 2.27 -7.40
N LEU A 38 22.32 3.00 -7.91
CA LEU A 38 23.76 2.69 -7.76
C LEU A 38 24.34 3.14 -6.42
N GLU A 39 23.54 3.74 -5.54
CA GLU A 39 24.00 4.19 -4.23
C GLU A 39 24.17 3.01 -3.27
N GLU A 40 25.42 2.82 -2.86
CA GLU A 40 25.83 2.03 -1.69
C GLU A 40 25.32 0.58 -1.67
N GLN A 41 25.68 -0.18 -2.70
CA GLN A 41 26.33 -1.45 -2.38
C GLN A 41 27.61 -1.14 -1.60
N GLU A 42 27.48 -0.92 -0.29
CA GLU A 42 28.55 -1.32 0.63
C GLU A 42 28.94 -2.74 0.20
N PRO A 43 30.19 -2.99 -0.22
CA PRO A 43 30.61 -4.33 -0.54
C PRO A 43 30.47 -5.09 0.77
N ALA A 44 29.42 -5.90 0.89
CA ALA A 44 29.05 -6.57 2.12
C ALA A 44 30.33 -7.21 2.65
N TYR A 45 30.85 -6.67 3.76
CA TYR A 45 32.13 -7.10 4.31
C TYR A 45 31.88 -8.46 4.95
N ILE A 46 31.77 -9.47 4.08
CA ILE A 46 31.93 -10.87 4.40
C ILE A 46 33.36 -10.93 4.90
N PRO A 47 33.60 -11.15 6.20
CA PRO A 47 34.95 -11.30 6.70
C PRO A 47 35.49 -12.56 6.07
N THR A 48 36.24 -12.41 4.97
CA THR A 48 37.07 -13.49 4.43
C THR A 48 37.87 -14.04 5.59
N TYR A 49 37.90 -15.37 5.74
CA TYR A 49 38.33 -16.07 6.95
C TYR A 49 39.82 -15.88 7.26
N SER A 50 40.22 -14.66 7.62
CA SER A 50 41.57 -14.34 8.05
C SER A 50 41.79 -14.94 9.44
N LYS A 51 42.95 -15.57 9.62
CA LYS A 51 43.30 -16.24 10.88
C LYS A 51 43.23 -15.29 12.09
N GLU A 52 43.49 -14.02 11.85
CA GLU A 52 43.44 -12.94 12.84
C GLU A 52 42.02 -12.72 13.36
N VAL A 53 41.02 -12.55 12.48
CA VAL A 53 39.62 -12.37 12.90
C VAL A 53 39.10 -13.61 13.63
N VAL A 54 39.42 -14.82 13.15
CA VAL A 54 38.98 -16.08 13.77
C VAL A 54 39.65 -16.32 15.13
N SER A 55 40.85 -15.77 15.38
CA SER A 55 41.59 -15.98 16.64
C SER A 55 40.90 -15.41 17.89
N GLY A 56 40.08 -14.36 17.73
CA GLY A 56 39.32 -13.73 18.80
C GLY A 56 37.96 -14.36 19.09
N TRP A 57 37.49 -15.30 18.26
CA TRP A 57 36.21 -15.98 18.51
C TRP A 57 36.35 -16.93 19.69
N PRO A 58 35.32 -17.05 20.56
CA PRO A 58 35.35 -18.03 21.63
C PRO A 58 35.55 -19.40 21.02
N LYS A 59 36.67 -20.08 21.37
CA LYS A 59 36.99 -21.41 20.86
C LYS A 59 35.77 -22.30 21.04
N GLY A 60 35.16 -22.68 19.91
CA GLY A 60 33.97 -23.53 19.91
C GLY A 60 34.22 -24.76 20.77
N ARG A 61 33.22 -25.14 21.57
CA ARG A 61 33.33 -26.27 22.50
C ARG A 61 33.77 -27.49 21.70
N GLN A 62 35.03 -27.91 21.87
CA GLN A 62 35.57 -29.05 21.14
C GLN A 62 34.72 -30.27 21.49
N LEU A 63 33.99 -30.82 20.52
CA LEU A 63 33.45 -32.15 20.66
C LEU A 63 34.64 -33.12 20.70
N ASP A 64 34.60 -34.07 21.63
CA ASP A 64 35.45 -35.25 21.54
C ASP A 64 35.18 -35.93 20.18
N PRO A 65 36.22 -36.29 19.39
CA PRO A 65 36.05 -37.08 18.17
C PRO A 65 35.21 -38.36 18.33
N HIS A 66 35.07 -38.87 19.56
CA HIS A 66 34.24 -40.03 19.90
C HIS A 66 32.82 -39.66 20.37
N ASP A 67 32.55 -38.40 20.74
CA ASP A 67 31.20 -37.90 21.11
C ASP A 67 30.34 -37.65 19.86
N ARG A 68 30.07 -38.75 19.14
CA ARG A 68 29.13 -38.78 18.01
C ARG A 68 27.69 -38.49 18.43
N SER A 69 27.39 -38.48 19.74
CA SER A 69 26.03 -38.26 20.28
C SER A 69 25.50 -36.85 20.00
N ARG A 70 26.40 -35.86 19.97
CA ARG A 70 26.09 -34.44 19.73
C ARG A 70 26.21 -34.01 18.27
N VAL A 71 26.77 -34.87 17.42
CA VAL A 71 26.84 -34.62 15.97
C VAL A 71 25.43 -34.81 15.41
N ARG A 72 24.84 -33.72 14.89
CA ARG A 72 23.62 -33.80 14.08
C ARG A 72 23.93 -34.66 12.86
N LEU A 73 23.11 -35.70 12.64
CA LEU A 73 23.20 -36.53 11.45
C LEU A 73 22.64 -35.75 10.25
N GLY A 74 22.90 -36.23 9.04
CA GLY A 74 22.24 -35.69 7.85
C GLY A 74 20.73 -35.87 7.97
N GLU A 75 19.98 -34.79 7.78
CA GLU A 75 18.53 -34.81 7.66
C GLU A 75 18.20 -34.70 6.16
N GLU A 76 17.32 -35.56 5.65
CA GLU A 76 16.91 -35.50 4.25
C GLU A 76 15.71 -34.55 4.11
N VAL A 77 15.81 -33.60 3.18
CA VAL A 77 14.74 -32.63 2.93
C VAL A 77 14.02 -33.01 1.65
N HIS A 78 12.85 -33.61 1.79
CA HIS A 78 11.99 -33.93 0.66
C HIS A 78 11.06 -32.75 0.33
N ALA A 79 11.00 -32.39 -0.94
CA ALA A 79 10.11 -31.34 -1.45
C ALA A 79 8.90 -32.00 -2.13
N TYR A 80 7.70 -31.79 -1.59
CA TYR A 80 6.46 -32.34 -2.13
C TYR A 80 5.62 -31.24 -2.77
N HIS A 81 5.30 -31.36 -4.06
CA HIS A 81 4.43 -30.40 -4.74
C HIS A 81 2.95 -30.70 -4.45
N VAL A 82 2.33 -29.92 -3.57
CA VAL A 82 0.91 -30.04 -3.20
C VAL A 82 0.04 -29.27 -4.21
N GLY A 83 -0.03 -29.76 -5.47
CA GLY A 83 -1.23 -29.71 -6.32
C GLY A 83 -1.16 -29.23 -7.81
N ARG A 84 -1.11 -27.93 -8.15
CA ARG A 84 -1.02 -27.35 -9.55
C ARG A 84 0.33 -27.63 -10.22
N LEU A 85 0.59 -28.89 -10.52
CA LEU A 85 1.63 -29.25 -11.46
C LEU A 85 1.25 -28.71 -12.86
N PRO A 86 2.23 -28.36 -13.70
CA PRO A 86 1.97 -27.95 -15.08
C PRO A 86 1.43 -29.15 -15.89
N SER A 87 0.23 -29.00 -16.43
CA SER A 87 -0.26 -29.89 -17.49
C SER A 87 0.50 -29.63 -18.79
N HIS A 88 0.60 -30.65 -19.65
CA HIS A 88 1.06 -30.46 -21.02
C HIS A 88 0.00 -29.74 -21.88
N ASP A 89 -1.28 -29.75 -21.46
CA ASP A 89 -2.39 -29.11 -22.16
C ASP A 89 -2.74 -27.74 -21.52
N ARG A 90 -3.00 -26.74 -22.36
CA ARG A 90 -3.20 -25.33 -21.99
C ARG A 90 -4.56 -25.01 -21.36
N ARG A 91 -5.47 -25.98 -21.28
CA ARG A 91 -6.83 -25.80 -20.74
C ARG A 91 -7.00 -26.29 -19.30
N GLU A 92 -5.98 -26.90 -18.71
CA GLU A 92 -6.08 -27.53 -17.38
C GLU A 92 -5.08 -26.95 -16.37
N MET A 93 -5.55 -26.71 -15.14
CA MET A 93 -4.78 -26.35 -13.95
C MET A 93 -5.28 -27.18 -12.74
N HIS A 94 -4.48 -27.33 -11.68
CA HIS A 94 -4.94 -27.66 -10.30
C HIS A 94 -4.64 -26.48 -9.34
N GLU A 95 -4.32 -26.64 -8.04
CA GLU A 95 -3.84 -25.55 -7.13
C GLU A 95 -2.54 -25.96 -6.37
N ALA A 96 -1.42 -25.19 -6.37
CA ALA A 96 -0.05 -25.70 -6.04
C ALA A 96 0.71 -25.02 -4.91
N HIS A 97 1.24 -25.84 -3.99
CA HIS A 97 2.20 -25.39 -2.97
C HIS A 97 3.30 -26.44 -2.69
N THR A 98 4.57 -26.09 -2.88
CA THR A 98 5.68 -26.99 -2.51
C THR A 98 5.84 -27.01 -0.99
N VAL A 99 5.54 -28.14 -0.35
CA VAL A 99 5.72 -28.39 1.07
C VAL A 99 7.02 -29.15 1.27
N TYR A 100 7.96 -28.54 1.97
CA TYR A 100 9.20 -29.19 2.40
C TYR A 100 8.95 -29.96 3.68
N LYS A 101 9.34 -31.24 3.70
CA LYS A 101 9.34 -32.08 4.88
C LYS A 101 10.78 -32.50 5.16
N VAL A 102 11.24 -32.18 6.37
CA VAL A 102 12.49 -32.73 6.88
C VAL A 102 12.16 -34.13 7.40
N GLU A 103 12.68 -35.15 6.74
CA GLU A 103 12.61 -36.52 7.23
C GLU A 103 13.94 -36.89 7.88
N GLN A 104 13.86 -37.44 9.08
CA GLN A 104 15.01 -38.04 9.73
C GLN A 104 15.15 -39.46 9.18
N ASP A 105 16.35 -39.73 8.66
CA ASP A 105 16.73 -40.99 8.06
C ASP A 105 16.31 -42.18 8.95
N ALA A 106 15.73 -43.24 8.39
CA ALA A 106 15.10 -44.35 9.14
C ALA A 106 16.09 -45.27 9.88
N ARG A 107 17.31 -44.78 10.09
CA ARG A 107 18.35 -45.37 10.92
C ARG A 107 17.90 -45.34 12.38
N TRP A 108 17.54 -46.49 12.92
CA TRP A 108 17.18 -46.62 14.34
C TRP A 108 18.24 -45.97 15.22
N ASP A 109 17.85 -44.90 15.94
CA ASP A 109 18.77 -44.28 16.88
C ASP A 109 18.91 -45.20 18.10
N THR A 110 19.95 -46.04 18.07
CA THR A 110 20.30 -46.94 19.17
C THR A 110 20.87 -46.21 20.38
N ARG A 111 20.95 -44.87 20.34
CA ARG A 111 21.22 -44.05 21.51
C ARG A 111 19.98 -44.08 22.40
N LEU A 112 20.11 -44.73 23.56
CA LEU A 112 19.25 -44.43 24.70
C LEU A 112 19.25 -42.89 24.87
N PRO A 113 18.08 -42.23 24.93
CA PRO A 113 18.05 -40.78 24.97
C PRO A 113 18.79 -40.30 26.23
N ALA A 114 19.92 -39.61 26.03
CA ALA A 114 20.85 -39.24 27.10
C ALA A 114 20.25 -38.22 28.08
N THR A 115 19.12 -37.61 27.70
CA THR A 115 18.15 -37.02 28.62
C THR A 115 16.92 -37.94 28.68
N PRO A 116 16.34 -38.22 29.87
CA PRO A 116 15.10 -38.96 29.95
C PRO A 116 13.99 -38.17 29.27
N MET A 117 13.71 -38.49 28.01
CA MET A 117 12.54 -38.01 27.31
C MET A 117 11.32 -38.41 28.15
N ARG A 118 10.49 -37.43 28.50
CA ARG A 118 9.12 -37.68 28.95
C ARG A 118 8.35 -38.31 27.78
N SER A 119 8.55 -39.61 27.58
CA SER A 119 7.78 -40.41 26.66
C SER A 119 6.31 -40.30 27.07
N ARG A 120 5.51 -39.61 26.25
CA ARG A 120 4.05 -39.65 26.33
C ARG A 120 3.55 -41.02 25.85
N GLY A 121 3.86 -42.06 26.63
CA GLY A 121 3.13 -43.31 26.57
C GLY A 121 1.69 -43.11 27.06
N VAL A 122 0.83 -44.09 26.83
CA VAL A 122 -0.53 -44.09 27.40
C VAL A 122 -0.42 -44.15 28.92
N VAL A 123 -0.89 -43.10 29.59
CA VAL A 123 -0.76 -42.93 31.04
C VAL A 123 -1.81 -43.78 31.77
N LEU A 124 -1.48 -45.06 31.99
CA LEU A 124 -2.09 -45.88 33.04
C LEU A 124 -1.34 -45.66 34.35
N GLY A 125 -1.47 -44.46 34.91
CA GLY A 125 -0.78 -44.06 36.14
C GLY A 125 -1.43 -42.83 36.75
N ILE A 126 -1.82 -42.94 38.02
CA ILE A 126 -2.44 -41.85 38.78
C ILE A 126 -1.44 -40.69 38.86
N VAL A 127 -1.78 -39.57 38.23
CA VAL A 127 -0.96 -38.34 38.28
C VAL A 127 -1.08 -37.75 39.68
N GLU A 128 0.04 -37.59 40.39
CA GLU A 128 0.07 -36.86 41.67
C GLU A 128 -0.48 -35.44 41.46
N PRO A 129 -1.60 -35.04 42.10
CA PRO A 129 -2.19 -33.72 41.89
C PRO A 129 -1.27 -32.59 42.38
N SER A 130 -0.33 -32.89 43.29
CA SER A 130 0.73 -31.99 43.77
C SER A 130 1.77 -31.61 42.70
N ARG A 131 1.88 -32.34 41.58
CA ARG A 131 2.81 -32.02 40.48
C ARG A 131 2.22 -31.08 39.42
N ASN A 132 0.89 -30.86 39.45
CA ASN A 132 0.24 -29.84 38.62
C ASN A 132 0.31 -28.50 39.35
N ALA A 133 1.44 -27.79 39.22
CA ALA A 133 1.70 -26.50 39.89
C ALA A 133 0.70 -25.38 39.51
N ILE A 134 -0.10 -25.59 38.46
CA ILE A 134 -1.21 -24.73 38.07
C ILE A 134 -2.49 -25.57 38.21
N PRO A 135 -3.48 -25.15 39.04
CA PRO A 135 -4.77 -25.85 39.09
C PRO A 135 -5.45 -25.75 37.72
N GLN A 136 -6.01 -26.85 37.24
CA GLN A 136 -6.59 -26.96 35.89
C GLN A 136 -7.66 -25.88 35.61
N ASN A 137 -8.35 -25.43 36.66
CA ASN A 137 -9.32 -24.33 36.63
C ASN A 137 -8.70 -23.00 36.17
N ALA A 138 -7.47 -22.66 36.61
CA ALA A 138 -6.82 -21.40 36.24
C ALA A 138 -6.46 -21.34 34.74
N ILE A 139 -6.11 -22.49 34.14
CA ILE A 139 -5.88 -22.60 32.69
C ILE A 139 -7.21 -22.39 31.94
N ILE A 140 -8.29 -23.03 32.39
CA ILE A 140 -9.63 -22.89 31.80
C ILE A 140 -10.15 -21.44 31.94
N GLU A 141 -9.88 -20.77 33.05
CA GLU A 141 -10.21 -19.36 33.25
C GLU A 141 -9.42 -18.44 32.33
N GLN A 142 -8.11 -18.67 32.17
CA GLN A 142 -7.26 -17.94 31.23
C GLN A 142 -7.72 -18.13 29.78
N GLU A 143 -8.06 -19.35 29.38
CA GLU A 143 -8.61 -19.65 28.05
C GLU A 143 -9.97 -18.97 27.83
N ARG A 144 -10.87 -18.99 28.82
CA ARG A 144 -12.14 -18.26 28.76
C ARG A 144 -11.93 -16.75 28.61
N GLN A 145 -10.99 -16.15 29.33
CA GLN A 145 -10.64 -14.73 29.18
C GLN A 145 -10.05 -14.43 27.79
N ALA A 146 -9.19 -15.30 27.27
CA ALA A 146 -8.63 -15.19 25.92
C ALA A 146 -9.69 -15.35 24.82
N LEU A 147 -10.70 -16.20 25.02
CA LEU A 147 -11.84 -16.32 24.11
C LEU A 147 -12.74 -15.10 24.18
N MET A 148 -13.11 -14.61 25.38
CA MET A 148 -13.96 -13.42 25.55
C MET A 148 -13.34 -12.15 24.96
N THR A 149 -12.01 -11.99 25.08
CA THR A 149 -11.30 -10.86 24.46
C THR A 149 -11.27 -10.97 22.93
N LYS A 150 -11.05 -12.18 22.38
CA LYS A 150 -11.16 -12.45 20.94
C LYS A 150 -12.57 -12.17 20.41
N THR A 151 -13.62 -12.67 21.06
CA THR A 151 -15.03 -12.42 20.67
C THR A 151 -15.34 -10.93 20.63
N ARG A 152 -14.99 -10.18 21.69
CA ARG A 152 -15.15 -8.71 21.69
C ARG A 152 -14.38 -8.02 20.57
N SER A 153 -13.16 -8.46 20.27
CA SER A 153 -12.40 -7.91 19.14
C SER A 153 -13.12 -8.16 17.80
N LEU A 154 -13.66 -9.36 17.60
CA LEU A 154 -14.42 -9.70 16.39
C LEU A 154 -15.70 -8.85 16.27
N GLU A 155 -16.46 -8.68 17.35
CA GLU A 155 -17.63 -7.78 17.40
C GLU A 155 -17.27 -6.34 17.02
N THR A 156 -16.16 -5.80 17.56
CA THR A 156 -15.69 -4.45 17.18
C THR A 156 -15.23 -4.35 15.73
N THR A 157 -14.63 -5.41 15.16
CA THR A 157 -14.30 -5.43 13.72
C THR A 157 -15.54 -5.52 12.84
N MET A 158 -16.56 -6.29 13.23
CA MET A 158 -17.82 -6.43 12.49
C MET A 158 -18.63 -5.14 12.47
N THR A 159 -18.72 -4.44 13.61
CA THR A 159 -19.34 -3.10 13.68
C THR A 159 -18.58 -2.07 12.86
N ARG A 160 -17.23 -2.11 12.84
CA ARG A 160 -16.41 -1.26 11.97
C ARG A 160 -16.63 -1.57 10.48
N LEU A 161 -16.68 -2.84 10.09
CA LEU A 161 -16.91 -3.24 8.69
C LEU A 161 -18.30 -2.81 8.20
N THR A 162 -19.34 -2.98 9.02
CA THR A 162 -20.70 -2.54 8.66
C THR A 162 -20.86 -1.02 8.61
N ALA A 163 -20.09 -0.26 9.40
CA ALA A 163 -19.99 1.20 9.27
C ALA A 163 -19.29 1.59 7.94
N LEU A 164 -18.11 1.01 7.65
CA LEU A 164 -17.36 1.27 6.43
C LEU A 164 -18.16 0.90 5.16
N GLN A 165 -18.94 -0.19 5.19
CA GLN A 165 -19.83 -0.56 4.09
C GLN A 165 -20.86 0.54 3.82
N LYS A 166 -21.53 1.06 4.86
CA LYS A 166 -22.51 2.15 4.73
C LYS A 166 -21.86 3.44 4.22
N ASP A 167 -20.64 3.74 4.66
CA ASP A 167 -19.88 4.89 4.16
C ASP A 167 -19.53 4.74 2.67
N LEU A 168 -19.16 3.53 2.22
CA LEU A 168 -18.92 3.24 0.80
C LEU A 168 -20.20 3.31 -0.04
N GLU A 169 -21.32 2.78 0.45
CA GLU A 169 -22.64 2.88 -0.19
C GLU A 169 -23.08 4.35 -0.32
N LYS A 170 -22.88 5.16 0.73
CA LYS A 170 -23.13 6.60 0.72
C LYS A 170 -22.23 7.33 -0.26
N LYS A 171 -20.93 7.02 -0.29
CA LYS A 171 -19.97 7.63 -1.22
C LYS A 171 -20.29 7.29 -2.67
N ARG A 172 -20.72 6.05 -2.94
CA ARG A 172 -21.20 5.65 -4.26
C ARG A 172 -22.41 6.49 -4.70
N ALA A 173 -23.42 6.64 -3.84
CA ALA A 173 -24.58 7.48 -4.15
C ALA A 173 -24.21 8.97 -4.35
N GLU A 174 -23.21 9.49 -3.62
CA GLU A 174 -22.66 10.83 -3.84
C GLU A 174 -21.96 10.95 -5.22
N PHE A 175 -21.23 9.93 -5.68
CA PHE A 175 -20.65 9.89 -7.02
C PHE A 175 -21.71 9.78 -8.13
N ASP A 176 -22.69 8.89 -7.99
CA ASP A 176 -23.79 8.71 -8.96
C ASP A 176 -24.57 10.05 -9.14
N ALA A 177 -24.77 10.80 -8.05
CA ALA A 177 -25.39 12.12 -8.09
C ALA A 177 -24.49 13.18 -8.77
N ALA A 178 -23.20 13.20 -8.47
CA ALA A 178 -22.23 14.12 -9.07
C ALA A 178 -22.06 13.87 -10.59
N GLU A 179 -22.10 12.62 -11.05
CA GLU A 179 -22.11 12.28 -12.47
C GLU A 179 -23.36 12.82 -13.17
N ALA A 180 -24.54 12.69 -12.54
CA ALA A 180 -25.78 13.25 -13.09
C ALA A 180 -25.75 14.79 -13.18
N GLU A 181 -25.17 15.47 -12.20
CA GLU A 181 -24.94 16.93 -12.27
C GLU A 181 -23.94 17.31 -13.36
N PHE A 182 -22.85 16.56 -13.52
CA PHE A 182 -21.85 16.80 -14.54
C PHE A 182 -22.41 16.68 -15.96
N GLN A 183 -23.29 15.70 -16.22
CA GLN A 183 -23.98 15.61 -17.52
C GLN A 183 -24.92 16.81 -17.75
N ARG A 184 -25.72 17.21 -16.74
CA ARG A 184 -26.57 18.42 -16.84
C ARG A 184 -25.75 19.68 -17.15
N ILE A 185 -24.56 19.82 -16.56
CA ILE A 185 -23.65 20.94 -16.82
C ILE A 185 -23.14 20.90 -18.27
N LYS A 186 -22.81 19.72 -18.82
CA LYS A 186 -22.43 19.58 -20.23
C LYS A 186 -23.56 19.97 -21.17
N ASP A 187 -24.79 19.51 -20.90
CA ASP A 187 -25.96 19.84 -21.73
C ASP A 187 -26.25 21.35 -21.69
N HIS A 188 -26.13 21.97 -20.51
CA HIS A 188 -26.24 23.42 -20.35
C HIS A 188 -25.12 24.17 -21.10
N LEU A 189 -23.88 23.69 -21.06
CA LEU A 189 -22.78 24.30 -21.82
C LEU A 189 -22.97 24.16 -23.33
N ALA A 190 -23.41 23.00 -23.82
CA ALA A 190 -23.70 22.77 -25.23
C ALA A 190 -24.80 23.71 -25.75
N THR A 191 -25.90 23.84 -25.01
CA THR A 191 -26.99 24.78 -25.36
C THR A 191 -26.54 26.25 -25.25
N THR A 192 -25.71 26.61 -24.27
CA THR A 192 -25.14 27.96 -24.15
C THR A 192 -24.22 28.30 -25.34
N ILE A 193 -23.40 27.35 -25.81
CA ILE A 193 -22.55 27.51 -26.99
C ILE A 193 -23.42 27.72 -28.24
N GLN A 194 -24.46 26.89 -28.45
CA GLN A 194 -25.40 27.07 -29.57
C GLN A 194 -26.08 28.44 -29.55
N GLN A 195 -26.52 28.93 -28.38
CA GLN A 195 -27.10 30.27 -28.23
C GLN A 195 -26.10 31.39 -28.52
N ARG A 196 -24.84 31.24 -28.08
CA ARG A 196 -23.75 32.18 -28.40
C ARG A 196 -23.52 32.25 -29.91
N ASP A 197 -23.45 31.11 -30.57
CA ASP A 197 -23.11 31.01 -31.99
C ASP A 197 -24.25 31.54 -32.88
N ALA A 198 -25.51 31.27 -32.48
CA ALA A 198 -26.69 31.86 -33.12
C ALA A 198 -26.70 33.40 -33.00
N LYS A 199 -26.42 33.95 -31.81
CA LYS A 199 -26.32 35.40 -31.60
C LYS A 199 -25.12 36.03 -32.31
N ALA A 200 -24.01 35.30 -32.46
CA ALA A 200 -22.86 35.75 -33.23
C ALA A 200 -23.23 35.89 -34.72
N ALA A 201 -23.97 34.92 -35.27
CA ALA A 201 -24.48 35.00 -36.64
C ALA A 201 -25.50 36.13 -36.84
N GLU A 202 -26.39 36.38 -35.88
CA GLU A 202 -27.31 37.52 -35.87
C GLU A 202 -26.55 38.86 -35.87
N VAL A 203 -25.50 38.99 -35.05
CA VAL A 203 -24.64 40.17 -35.01
C VAL A 203 -23.87 40.37 -36.32
N GLU A 204 -23.40 39.31 -36.99
CA GLU A 204 -22.80 39.39 -38.33
C GLU A 204 -23.81 39.89 -39.38
N GLN A 205 -25.05 39.38 -39.36
CA GLN A 205 -26.12 39.84 -40.27
C GLN A 205 -26.47 41.32 -40.03
N LEU A 206 -26.59 41.74 -38.78
CA LEU A 206 -26.87 43.13 -38.42
C LEU A 206 -25.73 44.07 -38.84
N LYS A 207 -24.46 43.66 -38.68
CA LYS A 207 -23.32 44.45 -39.19
C LYS A 207 -23.37 44.61 -40.71
N ALA A 208 -23.64 43.53 -41.44
CA ALA A 208 -23.75 43.58 -42.90
C ALA A 208 -24.87 44.52 -43.35
N HIS A 209 -26.03 44.47 -42.69
CA HIS A 209 -27.16 45.36 -42.99
C HIS A 209 -26.85 46.84 -42.65
N VAL A 210 -26.15 47.12 -41.54
CA VAL A 210 -25.71 48.48 -41.21
C VAL A 210 -24.72 49.01 -42.26
N GLN A 211 -23.79 48.17 -42.74
CA GLN A 211 -22.86 48.54 -43.82
C GLN A 211 -23.60 48.86 -45.12
N GLU A 212 -24.60 48.06 -45.51
CA GLU A 212 -25.47 48.31 -46.66
C GLU A 212 -26.23 49.65 -46.53
N LEU A 213 -26.76 49.97 -45.36
CA LEU A 213 -27.43 51.26 -45.10
C LEU A 213 -26.44 52.44 -45.18
N GLU A 214 -25.26 52.31 -44.59
CA GLU A 214 -24.20 53.33 -44.69
C GLU A 214 -23.77 53.57 -46.14
N GLU A 215 -23.64 52.53 -46.96
CA GLU A 215 -23.30 52.66 -48.38
C GLU A 215 -24.41 53.35 -49.17
N ASN A 216 -25.67 52.98 -48.93
CA ASN A 216 -26.82 53.64 -49.55
C ASN A 216 -26.91 55.15 -49.19
N ASP A 217 -26.68 55.51 -47.93
CA ASP A 217 -26.65 56.93 -47.52
C ASP A 217 -25.46 57.69 -48.12
N ARG A 218 -24.27 57.06 -48.21
CA ARG A 218 -23.11 57.64 -48.92
C ARG A 218 -23.40 57.90 -50.40
N LEU A 219 -24.16 57.03 -51.07
CA LEU A 219 -24.60 57.24 -52.45
C LEU A 219 -25.63 58.37 -52.56
N ARG A 220 -26.57 58.47 -51.62
CA ARG A 220 -27.60 59.51 -51.56
C ARG A 220 -27.05 60.92 -51.31
N VAL A 221 -26.00 61.06 -50.51
CA VAL A 221 -25.29 62.33 -50.29
C VAL A 221 -24.49 62.75 -51.54
N LYS A 222 -23.91 61.79 -52.27
CA LYS A 222 -23.20 62.09 -53.52
C LYS A 222 -24.14 62.60 -54.61
N SER A 223 -25.30 61.96 -54.80
CA SER A 223 -26.26 62.34 -55.86
C SER A 223 -26.92 63.70 -55.63
N SER A 224 -27.20 64.07 -54.37
CA SER A 224 -27.70 65.42 -54.04
C SER A 224 -26.65 66.52 -54.25
N THR A 225 -25.37 66.23 -53.98
CA THR A 225 -24.26 67.17 -54.17
C THR A 225 -24.03 67.49 -55.66
N THR A 226 -24.24 66.53 -56.57
CA THR A 226 -24.07 66.74 -58.02
C THR A 226 -25.17 67.57 -58.70
N LEU A 227 -26.32 67.78 -58.06
CA LEU A 227 -27.46 68.51 -58.63
C LEU A 227 -27.41 70.04 -58.44
N PHE A 228 -26.46 70.55 -57.64
CA PHE A 228 -26.18 71.98 -57.51
C PHE A 228 -24.73 72.32 -57.91
N PRO A 229 -24.37 72.25 -59.21
CA PRO A 229 -23.17 72.91 -59.69
C PRO A 229 -23.38 74.43 -59.52
N GLY A 230 -22.77 74.99 -58.48
CA GLY A 230 -22.88 76.41 -58.17
C GLY A 230 -22.39 77.26 -59.34
N LYS A 231 -23.32 77.94 -60.02
CA LYS A 231 -22.99 78.96 -61.03
C LYS A 231 -22.21 80.09 -60.34
N LYS A 232 -20.97 80.27 -60.79
CA LYS A 232 -20.25 81.55 -60.73
C LYS A 232 -20.28 82.16 -62.12
#